data_AF-A0A8H5A7W1-F1
#
_entry.id   AF-A0A8H5A7W1-F1
#
_cell.length_a   1.000
_cell.length_b   1.000
_cell.length_c   1.000
_cell.angle_alpha   90.00
_cell.angle_beta   90.00
_cell.angle_gamma   90.00
#
_symmetry.space_group_name_H-M   'P 1'
#
loop_
_entity.id
_entity.type
_entity.pdbx_description
1 polymer ?
#
loop_
_entity_poly.entity_id
_entity_poly.type
_entity_poly.pdbx_seq_one_letter_code
_entity_poly.pdbx_strand_id
1 'polypeptide(L)'
;MTMSHASSFFVPEPQSLGGSGDAAASSDEEDNAFEDPGAEHLITLVGNVKNRTVFIVDDMIDKAGSWIAAAETVVKKGGAKKVYCMATHGVFGGDSLEQLQACECIDQIVVTNSFPIDKDRARSISKLVVLDLSFLLAEAIRRNHYGEALSPLFQHYGD
;
A
#
# COMPACT_ATOMS: atom_id res chain seq x y z
N MET A 1 -43.57 -26.13 -47.84
CA MET A 1 -44.85 -26.41 -47.16
C MET A 1 -44.52 -26.44 -45.67
N THR A 2 -45.10 -25.63 -44.79
CA THR A 2 -46.27 -24.72 -44.86
C THR A 2 -45.99 -23.43 -44.07
N MET A 3 -46.67 -22.34 -44.42
CA MET A 3 -46.78 -21.11 -43.61
C MET A 3 -48.07 -21.14 -42.78
N SER A 4 -48.19 -20.21 -41.83
CA SER A 4 -49.39 -19.87 -41.04
C SER A 4 -49.83 -20.86 -39.95
N HIS A 5 -50.50 -20.44 -38.87
CA HIS A 5 -51.08 -19.13 -38.54
C HIS A 5 -51.00 -18.81 -37.03
N ALA A 6 -51.07 -17.50 -36.70
CA ALA A 6 -51.70 -16.81 -35.55
C ALA A 6 -52.11 -17.61 -34.26
N SER A 7 -52.15 -17.05 -33.04
CA SER A 7 -52.16 -15.65 -32.55
C SER A 7 -51.51 -15.60 -31.13
N SER A 8 -51.59 -14.60 -30.25
CA SER A 8 -52.25 -13.27 -30.17
C SER A 8 -51.61 -12.44 -29.03
N PHE A 9 -51.86 -11.12 -28.99
CA PHE A 9 -51.80 -10.22 -27.81
C PHE A 9 -50.82 -10.58 -26.68
N PHE A 10 -49.58 -10.08 -26.80
CA PHE A 10 -48.69 -9.95 -25.64
C PHE A 10 -49.18 -8.77 -24.80
N VAL A 11 -49.79 -9.04 -23.64
CA VAL A 11 -49.99 -8.03 -22.60
C VAL A 11 -48.64 -7.81 -21.92
N PRO A 12 -48.09 -6.58 -21.87
CA PRO A 12 -46.94 -6.32 -21.03
C PRO A 12 -47.43 -6.36 -19.57
N GLU A 13 -47.03 -7.37 -18.81
CA GLU A 13 -47.03 -7.23 -17.36
C GLU A 13 -46.14 -6.04 -17.00
N PRO A 14 -46.56 -5.17 -16.05
CA PRO A 14 -45.68 -4.16 -15.50
C PRO A 14 -44.66 -4.84 -14.59
N GLN A 15 -43.63 -5.46 -15.18
CA GLN A 15 -42.46 -5.92 -14.44
C GLN A 15 -41.74 -4.69 -13.89
N SER A 16 -42.09 -4.39 -12.65
CA SER A 16 -41.39 -3.56 -11.66
C SER A 16 -40.26 -2.71 -12.25
N LEU A 17 -40.62 -1.46 -12.58
CA LEU A 17 -39.69 -0.33 -12.59
C LEU A 17 -38.66 -0.50 -11.45
N GLY A 18 -37.38 -0.36 -11.80
CA GLY A 18 -36.26 -0.69 -10.92
C GLY A 18 -36.48 -0.16 -9.50
N GLY A 19 -36.49 -1.08 -8.54
CA GLY A 19 -36.75 -0.74 -7.15
C GLY A 19 -35.75 0.28 -6.65
N SER A 20 -36.25 1.46 -6.29
CA SER A 20 -35.63 2.34 -5.32
C SER A 20 -35.67 1.65 -3.95
N GLY A 21 -34.79 0.66 -3.77
CA GLY A 21 -34.62 -0.12 -2.56
C GLY A 21 -33.20 0.04 -2.04
N ASP A 22 -33.04 0.97 -1.11
CA ASP A 22 -31.96 1.07 -0.14
C ASP A 22 -30.53 0.75 -0.62
N ALA A 23 -29.96 1.67 -1.40
CA ALA A 23 -28.50 1.84 -1.50
C ALA A 23 -27.90 2.46 -0.20
N ALA A 24 -28.43 2.05 0.96
CA ALA A 24 -28.16 2.60 2.29
C ALA A 24 -27.76 1.52 3.31
N ALA A 25 -27.43 0.31 2.83
CA ALA A 25 -27.09 -0.84 3.66
C ALA A 25 -25.87 -1.65 3.16
N SER A 26 -24.95 -1.01 2.42
CA SER A 26 -23.53 -1.30 2.62
C SER A 26 -23.11 -0.46 3.82
N SER A 27 -23.47 -0.92 5.01
CA SER A 27 -22.92 -0.34 6.25
C SER A 27 -21.53 -0.93 6.41
N ASP A 28 -20.55 -0.23 5.85
CA ASP A 28 -19.19 -0.73 5.72
C ASP A 28 -18.55 -0.88 7.12
N GLU A 29 -18.53 -2.11 7.63
CA GLU A 29 -17.77 -2.48 8.83
C GLU A 29 -16.26 -2.24 8.63
N GLU A 30 -15.81 -2.17 7.37
CA GLU A 30 -14.46 -1.78 6.97
C GLU A 30 -14.19 -0.27 7.13
N ASP A 31 -15.18 0.62 6.95
CA ASP A 31 -14.98 2.08 7.11
C ASP A 31 -14.91 2.50 8.58
N ASN A 32 -15.64 1.81 9.47
CA ASN A 32 -15.62 2.10 10.91
C ASN A 32 -14.25 1.79 11.55
N ALA A 33 -13.41 0.98 10.91
CA ALA A 33 -12.05 0.69 11.38
C ALA A 33 -11.11 1.91 11.30
N PHE A 34 -11.48 2.98 10.57
CA PHE A 34 -10.71 4.22 10.49
C PHE A 34 -11.10 5.27 11.55
N GLU A 35 -12.19 5.07 12.31
CA GLU A 35 -12.65 6.03 13.34
C GLU A 35 -12.21 5.66 14.77
N ASP A 36 -11.85 4.39 15.05
CA ASP A 36 -11.38 3.96 16.37
C ASP A 36 -9.85 3.78 16.43
N PRO A 37 -9.08 4.75 16.96
CA PRO A 37 -7.64 4.60 17.19
C PRO A 37 -7.29 3.52 18.24
N GLY A 38 -8.28 2.89 18.89
CA GLY A 38 -8.10 1.69 19.70
C GLY A 38 -7.94 0.39 18.88
N ALA A 39 -8.53 0.30 17.68
CA ALA A 39 -8.54 -0.92 16.88
C ALA A 39 -7.15 -1.32 16.38
N GLU A 40 -6.32 -0.33 16.06
CA GLU A 40 -4.95 -0.48 15.55
C GLU A 40 -3.94 -1.02 16.59
N HIS A 41 -4.34 -1.22 17.85
CA HIS A 41 -3.50 -1.81 18.90
C HIS A 41 -3.45 -3.35 18.92
N LEU A 42 -4.30 -4.07 18.16
CA LEU A 42 -4.40 -5.54 18.18
C LEU A 42 -3.50 -6.27 17.17
N ILE A 43 -2.27 -5.77 16.95
CA ILE A 43 -1.31 -6.46 16.06
C ILE A 43 -0.80 -7.76 16.70
N THR A 44 -1.03 -8.86 16.00
CA THR A 44 -0.55 -10.20 16.32
C THR A 44 0.67 -10.55 15.46
N LEU A 45 1.79 -10.90 16.11
CA LEU A 45 3.00 -11.33 15.42
C LEU A 45 2.95 -12.84 15.12
N VAL A 46 2.99 -13.21 13.85
CA VAL A 46 3.11 -14.60 13.40
C VAL A 46 4.55 -14.86 12.95
N GLY A 47 5.22 -15.85 13.57
CA GLY A 47 6.61 -16.19 13.32
C GLY A 47 7.59 -15.74 14.41
N ASN A 48 8.87 -16.07 14.25
CA ASN A 48 9.90 -15.80 15.26
C ASN A 48 10.99 -14.86 14.71
N VAL A 49 11.04 -13.64 15.26
CA VAL A 49 12.00 -12.58 14.92
C VAL A 49 13.07 -12.35 15.98
N LYS A 50 13.10 -13.16 17.05
CA LYS A 50 13.98 -12.95 18.21
C LYS A 50 15.45 -12.90 17.80
N ASN A 51 16.14 -11.83 18.18
CA ASN A 51 17.53 -11.50 17.85
C ASN A 51 17.82 -11.37 16.34
N ARG A 52 16.80 -11.24 15.47
CA ARG A 52 16.95 -11.05 14.02
C ARG A 52 16.76 -9.59 13.61
N THR A 53 17.39 -9.19 12.52
CA THR A 53 17.00 -7.97 11.80
C THR A 53 15.68 -8.22 11.08
N VAL A 54 14.74 -7.29 11.19
CA VAL A 54 13.43 -7.31 10.52
C VAL A 54 13.41 -6.22 9.46
N PHE A 55 12.84 -6.57 8.30
CA PHE A 55 12.46 -5.63 7.26
C PHE A 55 10.94 -5.64 7.20
N ILE A 56 10.31 -4.51 7.50
CA ILE A 56 8.88 -4.27 7.26
C ILE A 56 8.82 -3.69 5.84
N VAL A 57 8.09 -4.34 4.94
CA VAL A 57 8.07 -4.01 3.52
C VAL A 57 6.64 -3.82 3.07
N ASP A 58 6.37 -2.73 2.36
CA ASP A 58 5.11 -2.46 1.69
C ASP A 58 5.35 -1.68 0.38
N ASP A 59 4.31 -1.28 -0.35
CA ASP A 59 4.44 -0.42 -1.52
C ASP A 59 4.63 1.06 -1.15
N MET A 60 3.95 1.57 -0.11
CA MET A 60 3.98 2.99 0.28
C MET A 60 3.93 3.28 1.79
N ILE A 61 4.43 4.45 2.17
CA ILE A 61 4.27 5.05 3.49
C ILE A 61 3.51 6.37 3.34
N ASP A 62 2.22 6.38 3.69
CA ASP A 62 1.42 7.60 3.85
C ASP A 62 1.40 8.03 5.33
N LYS A 63 0.65 7.29 6.17
CA LYS A 63 0.54 7.52 7.63
C LYS A 63 1.51 6.63 8.42
N ALA A 64 1.95 7.09 9.59
CA ALA A 64 2.94 6.37 10.40
C ALA A 64 2.37 5.29 11.33
N GLY A 65 1.07 5.36 11.68
CA GLY A 65 0.45 4.55 12.75
C GLY A 65 0.74 3.05 12.65
N SER A 66 0.32 2.43 11.54
CA SER A 66 0.51 0.98 11.29
C SER A 66 2.00 0.58 11.27
N TRP A 67 2.87 1.42 10.70
CA TRP A 67 4.32 1.20 10.64
C TRP A 67 4.97 1.22 12.02
N ILE A 68 4.58 2.18 12.86
CA ILE A 68 5.05 2.28 14.25
C ILE A 68 4.55 1.08 15.04
N ALA A 69 3.25 0.78 14.99
CA ALA A 69 2.67 -0.33 15.73
C ALA A 69 3.26 -1.69 15.32
N ALA A 70 3.60 -1.87 14.03
CA ALA A 70 4.31 -3.05 13.54
C ALA A 70 5.76 -3.12 14.06
N ALA A 71 6.52 -2.01 13.98
CA ALA A 71 7.89 -1.91 14.48
C ALA A 71 7.96 -2.18 16.00
N GLU A 72 7.06 -1.56 16.77
CA GLU A 72 6.93 -1.82 18.20
C GLU A 72 6.57 -3.28 18.50
N THR A 73 5.68 -3.88 17.70
CA THR A 73 5.29 -5.29 17.88
C THR A 73 6.48 -6.23 17.67
N VAL A 74 7.26 -6.06 16.61
CA VAL A 74 8.42 -6.95 16.35
C VAL A 74 9.56 -6.74 17.35
N VAL A 75 9.75 -5.53 17.88
CA VAL A 75 10.75 -5.26 18.92
C VAL A 75 10.25 -5.70 20.31
N LYS A 76 9.17 -5.10 20.82
CA LYS A 76 8.69 -5.27 22.20
C LYS A 76 8.12 -6.66 22.47
N LYS A 77 7.36 -7.24 21.54
CA LYS A 77 6.80 -8.61 21.67
C LYS A 77 7.71 -9.66 21.03
N GLY A 78 8.27 -9.36 19.86
CA GLY A 78 9.07 -10.31 19.07
C GLY A 78 10.55 -10.42 19.44
N GLY A 79 11.13 -9.42 20.11
CA GLY A 79 12.55 -9.38 20.43
C GLY A 79 13.46 -9.17 19.23
N ALA A 80 13.01 -8.47 18.19
CA ALA A 80 13.83 -8.10 17.03
C ALA A 80 15.07 -7.29 17.44
N LYS A 81 16.17 -7.49 16.70
CA LYS A 81 17.47 -6.82 16.92
C LYS A 81 17.54 -5.43 16.28
N LYS A 82 16.91 -5.29 15.12
CA LYS A 82 16.84 -4.07 14.30
C LYS A 82 15.57 -4.10 13.44
N VAL A 83 15.02 -2.93 13.09
CA VAL A 83 13.87 -2.79 12.19
C VAL A 83 14.15 -1.76 11.11
N TYR A 84 13.99 -2.18 9.86
CA TYR A 84 14.04 -1.33 8.67
C TYR A 84 12.65 -1.26 8.08
N CYS A 85 12.09 -0.06 7.93
CA CYS A 85 10.84 0.16 7.20
C CYS A 85 11.21 0.46 5.74
N MET A 86 10.69 -0.32 4.78
CA MET A 86 11.01 -0.18 3.37
C MET A 86 9.73 -0.03 2.55
N ALA A 87 9.68 0.98 1.68
CA ALA A 87 8.59 1.14 0.72
C ALA A 87 9.09 1.69 -0.61
N THR A 88 8.28 1.56 -1.66
CA THR A 88 8.56 2.25 -2.92
C THR A 88 8.26 3.74 -2.77
N HIS A 89 7.07 4.10 -2.31
CA HIS A 89 6.57 5.48 -2.28
C HIS A 89 6.59 6.08 -0.86
N GLY A 90 7.46 7.06 -0.62
CA GLY A 90 7.43 7.87 0.62
C GLY A 90 6.51 9.08 0.48
N VAL A 91 5.21 8.90 0.70
CA VAL A 91 4.21 9.98 0.61
C VAL A 91 4.25 10.88 1.84
N PHE A 92 4.37 10.27 3.03
CA PHE A 92 4.56 10.95 4.32
C PHE A 92 3.56 12.07 4.61
N GLY A 93 2.27 11.75 4.56
CA GLY A 93 1.18 12.66 4.87
C GLY A 93 1.29 13.26 6.29
N GLY A 94 0.95 14.54 6.44
CA GLY A 94 1.05 15.24 7.72
C GLY A 94 2.46 15.19 8.32
N ASP A 95 2.56 14.85 9.60
CA ASP A 95 3.79 14.67 10.38
C ASP A 95 4.30 13.21 10.40
N SER A 96 3.84 12.36 9.48
CA SER A 96 4.17 10.92 9.42
C SER A 96 5.68 10.64 9.45
N LEU A 97 6.49 11.40 8.70
CA LEU A 97 7.94 11.19 8.66
C LEU A 97 8.62 11.53 10.00
N GLU A 98 8.14 12.57 10.68
CA GLU A 98 8.60 13.00 12.01
C GLU A 98 8.19 11.99 13.09
N GLN A 99 6.99 11.41 13.00
CA GLN A 99 6.53 10.32 13.88
C GLN A 99 7.39 9.05 13.72
N LEU A 100 7.71 8.66 12.47
CA LEU A 100 8.60 7.53 12.19
C LEU A 100 10.03 7.79 12.68
N GLN A 101 10.52 9.03 12.54
CA GLN A 101 11.80 9.46 13.09
C GLN A 101 11.83 9.32 14.63
N ALA A 102 10.75 9.73 15.31
CA ALA A 102 10.63 9.67 16.76
C ALA A 102 10.51 8.23 17.32
N CYS A 103 10.01 7.28 16.53
CA CYS A 103 9.84 5.89 16.97
C CYS A 103 11.18 5.17 17.23
N GLU A 104 11.53 4.94 18.50
CA GLU A 104 12.77 4.25 18.90
C GLU A 104 12.91 2.82 18.34
N CYS A 105 11.78 2.17 18.01
CA CYS A 105 11.78 0.81 17.48
C CYS A 105 12.15 0.74 15.98
N ILE A 106 12.31 1.86 15.28
CA ILE A 106 12.70 1.93 13.86
C ILE A 106 14.16 2.42 13.76
N ASP A 107 15.04 1.62 13.13
CA ASP A 107 16.43 1.99 12.86
C ASP A 107 16.55 2.91 11.63
N GLN A 108 15.83 2.58 10.55
CA GLN A 108 15.92 3.24 9.24
C GLN A 108 14.58 3.20 8.50
N ILE A 109 14.34 4.22 7.68
CA ILE A 109 13.20 4.39 6.79
C ILE A 109 13.79 4.46 5.38
N VAL A 110 13.57 3.45 4.55
CA VAL A 110 14.11 3.36 3.19
C VAL A 110 12.97 3.54 2.21
N VAL A 111 13.03 4.59 1.40
CA VAL A 111 12.07 4.85 0.32
C VAL A 111 12.81 5.14 -0.97
N THR A 112 12.08 5.31 -2.07
CA THR A 112 12.66 5.78 -3.34
C THR A 112 12.30 7.23 -3.62
N ASN A 113 12.98 7.84 -4.59
CA ASN A 113 12.62 9.16 -5.12
C ASN A 113 11.41 9.15 -6.09
N SER A 114 10.55 8.12 -6.04
CA SER A 114 9.30 8.05 -6.81
C SER A 114 8.26 9.11 -6.40
N PHE A 115 8.34 9.63 -5.18
CA PHE A 115 7.53 10.73 -4.68
C PHE A 115 8.44 11.89 -4.21
N PRO A 116 8.12 13.16 -4.51
CA PRO A 116 8.95 14.28 -4.10
C PRO A 116 8.84 14.55 -2.60
N ILE A 117 9.96 14.40 -1.89
CA ILE A 117 10.10 14.79 -0.47
C ILE A 117 10.78 16.16 -0.43
N ASP A 118 10.29 17.08 0.40
CA ASP A 118 10.96 18.36 0.61
C ASP A 118 12.42 18.15 1.08
N LYS A 119 13.34 18.95 0.56
CA LYS A 119 14.78 18.72 0.79
C LYS A 119 15.21 19.00 2.21
N ASP A 120 14.61 19.99 2.87
CA ASP A 120 14.97 20.36 4.23
C ASP A 120 14.25 19.45 5.25
N ARG A 121 13.02 19.02 4.94
CA ARG A 121 12.34 17.91 5.64
C ARG A 121 13.13 16.60 5.52
N ALA A 122 13.64 16.24 4.35
CA ALA A 122 14.45 15.03 4.19
C ALA A 122 15.77 15.10 4.99
N ARG A 123 16.41 16.28 5.05
CA ARG A 123 17.68 16.50 5.78
C ARG A 123 17.53 16.47 7.30
N SER A 124 16.37 16.81 7.86
CA SER A 124 16.15 16.78 9.31
C SER A 124 15.95 15.35 9.86
N ILE A 125 15.74 14.36 8.98
CA ILE A 125 15.34 13.00 9.35
C ILE A 125 16.52 12.05 9.19
N SER A 126 17.27 11.85 10.28
CA SER A 126 18.50 11.05 10.27
C SER A 126 18.31 9.56 9.97
N LYS A 127 17.07 9.04 10.03
CA LYS A 127 16.73 7.66 9.68
C LYS A 127 16.37 7.47 8.21
N LEU A 128 16.17 8.54 7.44
CA LEU A 128 15.68 8.47 6.07
C LEU A 128 16.81 8.15 5.08
N VAL A 129 16.60 7.11 4.27
CA VAL A 129 17.41 6.77 3.10
C VAL A 129 16.51 6.83 1.87
N VAL A 130 16.92 7.62 0.88
CA VAL A 130 16.22 7.74 -0.40
C VAL A 130 17.05 7.07 -1.49
N LEU A 131 16.53 6.00 -2.08
CA LEU A 131 17.11 5.28 -3.20
C LEU A 131 16.69 5.92 -4.53
N ASP A 132 17.61 5.99 -5.49
CA ASP A 132 17.34 6.57 -6.80
C ASP A 132 16.78 5.52 -7.78
N LEU A 133 15.59 5.78 -8.34
CA LEU A 133 14.98 5.00 -9.42
C LEU A 133 15.26 5.57 -10.81
N SER A 134 15.96 6.70 -10.94
CA SER A 134 16.16 7.39 -12.22
C SER A 134 16.71 6.47 -13.32
N PHE A 135 17.67 5.60 -12.98
CA PHE A 135 18.24 4.61 -13.89
C PHE A 135 17.20 3.60 -14.38
N LEU A 136 16.39 3.02 -13.47
CA LEU A 136 15.38 2.03 -13.81
C LEU A 136 14.31 2.63 -14.74
N LEU A 137 13.87 3.85 -14.45
CA LEU A 137 12.90 4.59 -15.27
C LEU A 137 13.50 4.98 -16.63
N ALA A 138 14.75 5.44 -16.67
CA ALA A 138 15.45 5.78 -17.90
C ALA A 138 15.63 4.56 -18.82
N GLU A 139 16.04 3.40 -18.29
CA GLU A 139 16.14 2.16 -19.06
C GLU A 139 14.78 1.67 -19.55
N ALA A 140 13.72 1.77 -18.74
CA ALA A 140 12.37 1.41 -19.16
C ALA A 140 11.89 2.29 -20.34
N ILE A 141 12.11 3.61 -20.27
CA ILE A 141 11.80 4.54 -21.36
C ILE A 141 12.64 4.22 -22.60
N ARG A 142 13.95 4.01 -22.44
CA ARG A 142 14.88 3.70 -23.54
C ARG A 142 14.46 2.41 -24.27
N ARG A 143 14.20 1.33 -23.52
CA ARG A 143 13.77 0.04 -24.07
C ARG A 143 12.45 0.14 -24.82
N ASN A 144 11.46 0.80 -24.21
CA ASN A 144 10.17 1.05 -24.85
C ASN A 144 10.30 1.86 -26.14
N HIS A 145 11.20 2.85 -26.19
CA HIS A 145 11.45 3.66 -27.39
C HIS A 145 12.08 2.84 -28.54
N TYR A 146 13.01 1.92 -28.25
CA TYR A 146 13.67 1.08 -29.26
C TYR A 146 12.96 -0.26 -29.54
N GLY A 147 11.82 -0.54 -28.89
CA GLY A 147 11.11 -1.82 -29.03
C GLY A 147 11.82 -3.01 -28.38
N GLU A 148 12.71 -2.76 -27.41
CA GLU A 148 13.41 -3.79 -26.65
C GLU A 148 12.52 -4.38 -25.54
N ALA A 149 12.76 -5.63 -25.18
CA ALA A 149 12.05 -6.27 -24.07
C ALA A 149 12.34 -5.57 -22.73
N LEU A 150 11.28 -5.33 -21.95
CA LEU A 150 11.37 -4.84 -20.56
C LEU A 150 11.70 -5.94 -19.54
N SER A 151 11.47 -7.22 -19.88
CA SER A 151 11.67 -8.37 -18.98
C SER A 151 13.03 -8.41 -18.26
N PRO A 152 14.17 -8.03 -18.88
CA PRO A 152 15.45 -7.98 -18.19
C PRO A 152 15.49 -7.06 -16.97
N LEU A 153 14.70 -5.98 -16.95
CA LEU A 153 14.64 -5.06 -15.80
C LEU A 153 14.07 -5.70 -14.52
N PHE A 154 13.33 -6.81 -14.66
CA PHE A 154 12.80 -7.60 -13.55
C PHE A 154 13.73 -8.76 -13.14
N GLN A 155 14.82 -8.99 -13.87
CA GLN A 155 15.73 -10.13 -13.70
C GLN A 155 17.14 -9.74 -13.27
N HIS A 156 17.45 -8.43 -13.20
CA HIS A 156 18.71 -7.93 -12.67
C HIS A 156 18.82 -8.09 -11.14
N TYR A 157 19.16 -9.30 -10.72
CA TYR A 157 20.07 -9.47 -9.59
C TYR A 157 21.43 -8.90 -10.04
N GLY A 158 21.98 -7.95 -9.28
CA GLY A 158 23.15 -7.18 -9.71
C GLY A 158 24.44 -8.00 -9.80
N ASP A 159 25.32 -7.57 -10.71
CA ASP A 159 26.76 -7.88 -10.72
C ASP A 159 27.52 -7.00 -9.70
#